data_AF-A0AB74QGZ0-F1
#
_entry.id   AF-A0AB74QGZ0-F1
#
_cell.length_a   1.000
_cell.length_b   1.000
_cell.length_c   1.000
_cell.angle_alpha   90.00
_cell.angle_beta   90.00
_cell.angle_gamma   90.00
#
_symmetry.space_group_name_H-M   'P 1'
#
loop_
_entity.id
_entity.type
_entity.pdbx_description
1 polymer ?
#
loop_
_entity_poly.entity_id
_entity_poly.type
_entity_poly.pdbx_seq_one_letter_code
_entity_poly.pdbx_strand_id
1 'polypeptide(L)'
;MLLKKHIFKVKLVMLSLFFLFICTVKIEAYRDNEIDNLKPHYNQIEGLEYNYESMIEVDSDNNEKVLKLYKYMSLIPNNVINEFAENGGKIVLTQDSLQERFISKYALAGVYFDKTIYLSDEENWSEQSLIHEMGHFISDLYNDTSDNVFLDIYANEKNYLKLNSDKDINYYIKNSDEYFAQCFEEFIINPDRLLKNNFRTYKYIRFCINRV
;
A
#
# COMPACT_ATOMS: atom_id res chain seq x y z
N MET A 1 -43.84 -30.16 17.85
CA MET A 1 -42.63 -29.60 18.50
C MET A 1 -41.48 -29.39 17.49
N LEU A 2 -41.74 -28.86 16.29
CA LEU A 2 -40.74 -28.76 15.20
C LEU A 2 -40.48 -27.34 14.67
N LEU A 3 -41.37 -26.36 14.92
CA LEU A 3 -41.19 -24.98 14.43
C LEU A 3 -40.15 -24.14 15.20
N LYS A 4 -39.83 -24.47 16.46
CA LYS A 4 -38.89 -23.66 17.27
C LYS A 4 -37.41 -23.84 16.88
N LYS A 5 -37.05 -24.95 16.23
CA LYS A 5 -35.64 -25.27 15.91
C LYS A 5 -35.10 -24.56 14.66
N HIS A 6 -35.97 -24.24 13.69
CA HIS A 6 -35.58 -23.53 12.47
C HIS A 6 -35.40 -22.01 12.68
N ILE A 7 -36.24 -21.37 13.51
CA ILE A 7 -36.13 -19.93 13.81
C ILE A 7 -34.82 -19.60 14.54
N PHE A 8 -34.32 -20.51 15.38
CA PHE A 8 -33.04 -20.32 16.10
C PHE A 8 -31.82 -20.39 15.17
N LYS A 9 -31.81 -21.30 14.19
CA LYS A 9 -30.71 -21.39 13.20
C LYS A 9 -30.66 -20.18 12.27
N VAL A 10 -31.82 -19.68 11.82
CA VAL A 10 -31.89 -18.49 10.95
C VAL A 10 -31.43 -17.23 11.68
N LYS A 11 -31.80 -17.05 12.97
CA LYS A 11 -31.30 -15.93 13.78
C LYS A 11 -29.79 -15.99 14.02
N LEU A 12 -29.21 -17.18 14.20
CA LEU A 12 -27.77 -17.32 14.43
C LEU A 12 -26.96 -16.98 13.16
N VAL A 13 -27.42 -17.43 11.99
CA VAL A 13 -26.78 -17.13 10.69
C VAL A 13 -26.90 -15.63 10.34
N MET A 14 -28.04 -15.01 10.63
CA MET A 14 -28.22 -13.57 10.45
C MET A 14 -27.35 -12.74 11.40
N LEU A 15 -27.19 -13.17 12.66
CA LEU A 15 -26.33 -12.48 13.62
C LEU A 15 -24.85 -12.61 13.25
N SER A 16 -24.41 -13.77 12.74
CA SER A 16 -23.04 -13.93 12.23
C SER A 16 -22.77 -13.11 10.98
N LEU A 17 -23.73 -13.01 10.05
CA LEU A 17 -23.62 -12.13 8.88
C LEU A 17 -23.61 -10.65 9.28
N PHE A 18 -24.41 -10.26 10.28
CA PHE A 18 -24.42 -8.89 10.80
C PHE A 18 -23.12 -8.54 11.54
N PHE A 19 -22.53 -9.48 12.29
CA PHE A 19 -21.21 -9.29 12.91
C PHE A 19 -20.07 -9.26 11.89
N LEU A 20 -20.12 -10.10 10.86
CA LEU A 20 -19.18 -10.03 9.73
C LEU A 20 -19.28 -8.68 9.02
N PHE A 21 -20.49 -8.20 8.76
CA PHE A 21 -20.74 -6.90 8.13
C PHE A 21 -20.30 -5.72 9.01
N ILE A 22 -20.51 -5.77 10.33
CA ILE A 22 -20.02 -4.74 11.25
C ILE A 22 -18.49 -4.76 11.33
N CYS A 23 -17.86 -5.94 11.31
CA CYS A 23 -16.40 -6.03 11.36
C CYS A 23 -15.75 -5.51 10.08
N THR A 24 -16.29 -5.82 8.90
CA THR A 24 -15.75 -5.32 7.62
C THR A 24 -15.94 -3.81 7.50
N VAL A 25 -17.16 -3.31 7.75
CA VAL A 25 -17.46 -1.86 7.67
C VAL A 25 -16.63 -1.05 8.67
N LYS A 26 -16.37 -1.60 9.86
CA LYS A 26 -15.60 -0.88 10.89
C LYS A 26 -14.10 -0.84 10.59
N ILE A 27 -13.54 -1.86 9.93
CA ILE A 27 -12.13 -1.89 9.52
C ILE A 27 -11.91 -0.92 8.34
N GLU A 28 -12.79 -0.95 7.34
CA GLU A 28 -12.75 -0.03 6.19
C GLU A 28 -12.85 1.43 6.65
N ALA A 29 -13.85 1.75 7.49
CA ALA A 29 -14.02 3.09 8.03
C ALA A 29 -12.86 3.54 8.96
N TYR A 30 -12.18 2.61 9.63
CA TYR A 30 -11.08 2.95 10.54
C TYR A 30 -9.87 3.52 9.79
N ARG A 31 -9.46 2.90 8.67
CA ARG A 31 -8.34 3.42 7.86
C ARG A 31 -8.72 4.61 6.99
N ASP A 32 -9.95 4.69 6.50
CA ASP A 32 -10.41 5.87 5.75
C ASP A 32 -10.35 7.16 6.60
N ASN A 33 -10.77 7.06 7.86
CA ASN A 33 -10.61 8.17 8.81
C ASN A 33 -9.12 8.45 9.13
N GLU A 34 -8.26 7.43 9.18
CA GLU A 34 -6.82 7.66 9.35
C GLU A 34 -6.25 8.45 8.16
N ILE A 35 -6.55 8.05 6.92
CA ILE A 35 -6.01 8.73 5.74
C ILE A 35 -6.57 10.16 5.58
N ASP A 36 -7.83 10.44 5.94
CA ASP A 36 -8.37 11.81 5.95
C ASP A 36 -7.60 12.75 6.89
N ASN A 37 -6.98 12.18 7.92
CA ASN A 37 -6.19 12.91 8.89
C ASN A 37 -4.69 12.91 8.58
N LEU A 38 -4.23 12.10 7.61
CA LEU A 38 -2.84 12.11 7.17
C LEU A 38 -2.55 13.40 6.43
N LYS A 39 -1.53 14.12 6.90
CA LYS A 39 -0.94 15.24 6.18
C LYS A 39 0.36 14.76 5.54
N PRO A 40 0.72 15.27 4.35
CA PRO A 40 2.04 15.05 3.79
C PRO A 40 3.10 15.39 4.84
N HIS A 41 3.87 14.41 5.26
CA HIS A 41 4.86 14.57 6.33
C HIS A 41 6.20 15.12 5.82
N TYR A 42 6.36 15.17 4.49
CA TYR A 42 7.52 15.67 3.78
C TYR A 42 7.14 16.93 2.99
N ASN A 43 8.11 17.82 2.78
CA ASN A 43 7.90 19.05 2.01
C ASN A 43 7.45 18.68 0.59
N GLN A 44 6.15 18.82 0.32
CA GLN A 44 5.70 19.06 -1.05
C GLN A 44 6.45 20.32 -1.50
N ILE A 45 7.27 20.21 -2.55
CA ILE A 45 7.89 21.39 -3.13
C ILE A 45 6.73 22.27 -3.61
N GLU A 46 6.47 23.38 -2.92
CA GLU A 46 5.43 24.34 -3.31
C GLU A 46 5.70 24.81 -4.74
N GLY A 47 4.72 24.63 -5.63
CA GLY A 47 4.77 25.18 -7.00
C GLY A 47 4.80 24.16 -8.15
N LEU A 48 4.69 22.86 -7.89
CA LEU A 48 4.49 21.85 -8.95
C LEU A 48 3.07 21.28 -8.86
N GLU A 49 2.15 21.86 -9.64
CA GLU A 49 0.84 21.29 -9.91
C GLU A 49 1.04 20.19 -10.97
N TYR A 50 1.12 18.93 -10.55
CA TYR A 50 1.41 17.83 -11.47
C TYR A 50 0.13 17.38 -12.18
N ASN A 51 0.19 17.25 -13.50
CA ASN A 51 -0.88 16.60 -14.25
C ASN A 51 -0.71 15.08 -14.18
N TYR A 52 -1.23 14.50 -13.09
CA TYR A 52 -1.29 13.06 -12.88
C TYR A 52 -1.97 12.28 -14.01
N GLU A 53 -2.87 12.93 -14.78
CA GLU A 53 -3.66 12.27 -15.83
C GLU A 53 -2.80 11.64 -16.93
N SER A 54 -1.57 12.12 -17.13
CA SER A 54 -0.67 11.55 -18.13
C SER A 54 -0.05 10.21 -17.71
N MET A 55 -0.06 9.89 -16.42
CA MET A 55 0.56 8.70 -15.83
C MET A 55 -0.48 7.64 -15.43
N ILE A 56 -1.74 8.03 -15.28
CA ILE A 56 -2.80 7.17 -14.76
C ILE A 56 -3.69 6.70 -15.90
N GLU A 57 -3.82 5.39 -16.05
CA GLU A 57 -4.84 4.74 -16.86
C GLU A 57 -5.91 4.17 -15.91
N VAL A 58 -7.14 4.69 -15.99
CA VAL A 58 -8.27 4.25 -15.16
C VAL A 58 -9.23 3.46 -16.02
N ASP A 59 -9.32 2.17 -15.74
CA ASP A 59 -10.32 1.23 -16.24
C ASP A 59 -11.18 0.76 -15.05
N SER A 60 -11.76 1.74 -14.36
CA SER A 60 -12.62 1.57 -13.20
C SER A 60 -13.73 2.61 -13.26
N ASP A 61 -14.97 2.16 -13.09
CA ASP A 61 -16.14 3.03 -12.92
C ASP A 61 -16.32 3.47 -11.45
N ASN A 62 -15.43 3.04 -10.56
CA ASN A 62 -15.48 3.32 -9.14
C ASN A 62 -14.83 4.66 -8.80
N ASN A 63 -15.60 5.74 -8.93
CA ASN A 63 -15.15 7.09 -8.63
C ASN A 63 -14.56 7.27 -7.22
N GLU A 64 -15.01 6.48 -6.23
CA GLU A 64 -14.46 6.53 -4.88
C GLU A 64 -13.01 6.03 -4.83
N LYS A 65 -12.73 4.90 -5.50
CA LYS A 65 -11.37 4.36 -5.61
C LYS A 65 -10.44 5.30 -6.37
N VAL A 66 -10.93 5.92 -7.44
CA VAL A 66 -10.17 6.93 -8.19
C VAL A 66 -9.81 8.13 -7.29
N LEU A 67 -10.74 8.63 -6.48
CA LEU A 67 -10.46 9.71 -5.53
C LEU A 67 -9.46 9.28 -4.44
N LYS A 68 -9.59 8.06 -3.91
CA LYS A 68 -8.66 7.49 -2.94
C LYS A 68 -7.26 7.32 -3.55
N LEU A 69 -7.16 6.90 -4.81
CA LEU A 69 -5.89 6.82 -5.54
C LEU A 69 -5.17 8.17 -5.57
N TYR A 70 -5.84 9.23 -6.04
CA TYR A 70 -5.25 10.58 -6.06
C TYR A 70 -4.83 11.05 -4.66
N LYS A 71 -5.61 10.70 -3.63
CA LYS A 71 -5.26 11.03 -2.25
C LYS A 71 -4.00 10.31 -1.78
N TYR A 72 -3.87 9.00 -2.01
CA TYR A 72 -2.65 8.26 -1.68
C TYR A 72 -1.44 8.76 -2.48
N MET A 73 -1.62 9.12 -3.76
CA MET A 73 -0.58 9.76 -4.56
C MET A 73 -0.10 11.08 -3.93
N SER A 74 -1.01 11.92 -3.44
CA SER A 74 -0.65 13.20 -2.82
C SER A 74 0.22 13.09 -1.55
N LEU A 75 0.26 11.91 -0.92
CA LEU A 75 1.09 11.63 0.26
C LEU A 75 2.54 11.28 -0.11
N ILE A 76 2.77 10.83 -1.35
CA ILE A 76 4.11 10.46 -1.84
C ILE A 76 4.88 11.76 -2.16
N PRO A 77 6.17 11.87 -1.79
CA PRO A 77 6.98 13.04 -2.11
C PRO A 77 7.01 13.35 -3.61
N ASN A 78 6.86 14.62 -3.97
CA ASN A 78 6.79 15.04 -5.39
C ASN A 78 8.01 14.60 -6.19
N ASN A 79 9.21 14.61 -5.61
CA ASN A 79 10.41 14.15 -6.31
C ASN A 79 10.34 12.65 -6.66
N VAL A 80 9.78 11.82 -5.78
CA VAL A 80 9.52 10.40 -6.06
C VAL A 80 8.51 10.22 -7.19
N ILE A 81 7.41 10.98 -7.17
CA ILE A 81 6.42 10.94 -8.26
C ILE A 81 7.05 11.39 -9.59
N ASN A 82 7.84 12.47 -9.58
CA ASN A 82 8.49 13.00 -10.77
C ASN A 82 9.46 11.99 -11.35
N GLU A 83 10.32 11.40 -10.53
CA GLU A 83 11.27 10.38 -10.97
C GLU A 83 10.56 9.16 -11.54
N PHE A 84 9.46 8.73 -10.91
CA PHE A 84 8.64 7.65 -11.44
C PHE A 84 8.14 7.98 -12.84
N ALA A 85 7.55 9.18 -13.03
CA ALA A 85 7.08 9.63 -14.34
C ALA A 85 8.21 9.78 -15.38
N GLU A 86 9.34 10.37 -14.99
CA GLU A 86 10.52 10.58 -15.85
C GLU A 86 11.15 9.25 -16.30
N ASN A 87 11.04 8.21 -15.48
CA ASN A 87 11.47 6.85 -15.83
C ASN A 87 10.47 6.09 -16.71
N GLY A 88 9.38 6.74 -17.15
CA GLY A 88 8.31 6.15 -17.95
C GLY A 88 7.28 5.37 -17.14
N GLY A 89 7.18 5.69 -15.84
CA GLY A 89 6.26 5.05 -14.92
C GLY A 89 4.80 5.23 -15.32
N LYS A 90 3.99 4.22 -15.01
CA LYS A 90 2.54 4.24 -15.22
C LYS A 90 1.80 3.68 -14.01
N ILE A 91 0.60 4.17 -13.76
CA ILE A 91 -0.33 3.61 -12.78
C ILE A 91 -1.58 3.16 -13.53
N VAL A 92 -1.98 1.91 -13.35
CA VAL A 92 -3.16 1.33 -13.98
C VAL A 92 -4.10 0.86 -12.87
N LEU A 93 -5.26 1.52 -12.72
CA LEU A 93 -6.35 1.01 -11.89
C LEU A 93 -7.31 0.25 -12.80
N THR A 94 -7.46 -1.06 -12.60
CA THR A 94 -8.16 -1.93 -13.56
C THR A 94 -9.08 -2.93 -12.88
N GLN A 95 -10.18 -3.24 -13.57
CA GLN A 95 -11.09 -4.34 -13.25
C GLN A 95 -10.54 -5.72 -13.66
N ASP A 96 -9.47 -5.77 -14.46
CA ASP A 96 -8.82 -7.02 -14.82
C ASP A 96 -8.25 -7.72 -13.58
N SER A 97 -8.42 -9.05 -13.52
CA SER A 97 -7.87 -9.87 -12.44
C SER A 97 -6.34 -9.84 -12.46
N LEU A 98 -5.75 -9.12 -11.51
CA LEU A 98 -4.30 -9.10 -11.30
C LEU A 98 -3.76 -10.51 -10.97
N GLN A 99 -4.56 -11.32 -10.26
CA GLN A 99 -4.19 -12.69 -9.96
C GLN A 99 -3.96 -13.50 -11.24
N GLU A 100 -4.88 -13.40 -12.21
CA GLU A 100 -4.77 -14.11 -13.48
C GLU A 100 -3.64 -13.55 -14.34
N ARG A 101 -3.54 -12.22 -14.43
CA ARG A 101 -2.51 -11.51 -15.20
C ARG A 101 -1.09 -11.90 -14.76
N PHE A 102 -0.86 -12.01 -13.46
CA PHE A 102 0.45 -12.29 -12.88
C PHE A 102 0.62 -13.74 -12.39
N ILE A 103 -0.33 -14.63 -12.72
CA ILE A 103 -0.28 -16.07 -12.38
C ILE A 103 -0.01 -16.28 -10.87
N SER A 104 -0.71 -15.51 -10.04
CA SER A 104 -0.55 -15.57 -8.60
C SER A 104 -1.43 -16.63 -7.96
N LYS A 105 -0.95 -17.19 -6.84
CA LYS A 105 -1.75 -18.10 -5.99
C LYS A 105 -2.78 -17.36 -5.15
N TYR A 106 -2.65 -16.04 -5.02
CA TYR A 106 -3.47 -15.20 -4.17
C TYR A 106 -4.02 -14.02 -4.99
N ALA A 107 -5.16 -13.50 -4.57
CA ALA A 107 -5.65 -12.21 -5.03
C ALA A 107 -4.62 -11.12 -4.74
N LEU A 108 -4.47 -10.17 -5.65
CA LEU A 108 -3.46 -9.11 -5.58
C LEU A 108 -4.16 -7.75 -5.59
N ALA A 109 -3.89 -6.94 -4.57
CA ALA A 109 -4.40 -5.58 -4.48
C ALA A 109 -3.55 -4.59 -5.31
N GLY A 110 -2.25 -4.85 -5.41
CA GLY A 110 -1.30 -4.07 -6.21
C GLY A 110 -0.13 -4.94 -6.69
N VAL A 111 0.49 -4.54 -7.80
CA VAL A 111 1.74 -5.12 -8.33
C VAL A 111 2.55 -4.04 -9.05
N TYR A 112 3.81 -3.87 -8.66
CA TYR A 112 4.82 -3.20 -9.47
C TYR A 112 5.49 -4.19 -10.44
N PHE A 113 5.36 -3.95 -11.74
CA PHE A 113 6.02 -4.76 -12.78
C PHE A 113 6.33 -3.92 -14.02
N ASP A 114 7.57 -4.01 -14.50
CA ASP A 114 8.05 -3.32 -15.71
C ASP A 114 7.65 -1.83 -15.71
N LYS A 115 8.04 -1.13 -14.64
CA LYS A 115 7.78 0.30 -14.43
C LYS A 115 6.30 0.68 -14.33
N THR A 116 5.40 -0.30 -14.27
CA THR A 116 3.96 -0.05 -14.14
C THR A 116 3.46 -0.55 -12.80
N ILE A 117 2.70 0.29 -12.10
CA ILE A 117 1.95 -0.07 -10.91
C ILE A 117 0.54 -0.43 -11.33
N TYR A 118 0.17 -1.70 -11.17
CA TYR A 118 -1.19 -2.18 -11.41
C TYR A 118 -1.93 -2.27 -10.09
N LEU A 119 -3.13 -1.70 -10.00
CA LEU A 119 -3.99 -1.72 -8.83
C LEU A 119 -5.34 -2.35 -9.20
N SER A 120 -5.85 -3.21 -8.33
CA SER A 120 -7.11 -3.93 -8.56
C SER A 120 -8.33 -3.09 -8.15
N ASP A 121 -9.28 -2.89 -9.06
CA ASP A 121 -10.57 -2.25 -8.76
C ASP A 121 -11.48 -3.14 -7.89
N GLU A 122 -11.21 -4.44 -7.82
CA GLU A 122 -12.03 -5.41 -7.07
C GLU A 122 -11.52 -5.66 -5.65
N GLU A 123 -10.21 -5.51 -5.42
CA GLU A 123 -9.62 -5.78 -4.11
C GLU A 123 -9.71 -4.57 -3.19
N ASN A 124 -10.04 -4.83 -1.93
CA ASN A 124 -10.02 -3.79 -0.92
C ASN A 124 -8.58 -3.26 -0.74
N TRP A 125 -8.47 -1.95 -0.50
CA TRP A 125 -7.21 -1.25 -0.19
C TRP A 125 -6.15 -1.28 -1.32
N SER A 126 -6.58 -1.50 -2.56
CA SER A 126 -5.72 -1.41 -3.74
C SER A 126 -5.00 -0.04 -3.84
N GLU A 127 -5.69 1.04 -3.49
CA GLU A 127 -5.16 2.40 -3.56
C GLU A 127 -4.08 2.63 -2.50
N GLN A 128 -4.19 1.97 -1.34
CA GLN A 128 -3.13 2.01 -0.35
C GLN A 128 -1.88 1.25 -0.83
N SER A 129 -2.10 0.15 -1.55
CA SER A 129 -1.02 -0.67 -2.10
C SER A 129 -0.14 0.15 -3.05
N LEU A 130 -0.66 1.23 -3.65
CA LEU A 130 0.14 2.19 -4.43
C LEU A 130 1.44 2.62 -3.71
N ILE A 131 1.36 3.00 -2.44
CA ILE A 131 2.55 3.50 -1.73
C ILE A 131 3.55 2.36 -1.53
N HIS A 132 3.07 1.14 -1.28
CA HIS A 132 3.91 -0.06 -1.23
C HIS A 132 4.59 -0.32 -2.58
N GLU A 133 3.83 -0.31 -3.67
CA GLU A 133 4.35 -0.53 -5.03
C GLU A 133 5.34 0.56 -5.46
N MET A 134 5.13 1.81 -5.03
CA MET A 134 6.12 2.89 -5.20
C MET A 134 7.42 2.60 -4.43
N GLY A 135 7.31 1.93 -3.29
CA GLY A 135 8.45 1.41 -2.55
C GLY A 135 9.27 0.40 -3.35
N HIS A 136 8.63 -0.50 -4.11
CA HIS A 136 9.33 -1.39 -5.04
C HIS A 136 10.05 -0.62 -6.15
N PHE A 137 9.42 0.41 -6.74
CA PHE A 137 10.11 1.26 -7.71
C PHE A 137 11.37 1.93 -7.13
N ILE A 138 11.28 2.51 -5.92
CA ILE A 138 12.44 3.14 -5.26
C ILE A 138 13.49 2.10 -4.89
N SER A 139 13.08 0.88 -4.51
CA SER A 139 13.98 -0.26 -4.34
C SER A 139 14.70 -0.54 -5.66
N ASP A 140 14.00 -0.70 -6.77
CA ASP A 140 14.62 -1.00 -8.07
C ASP A 140 15.62 0.07 -8.55
N LEU A 141 15.40 1.35 -8.21
CA LEU A 141 16.33 2.44 -8.57
C LEU A 141 17.63 2.44 -7.75
N TYR A 142 17.56 2.15 -6.46
CA TYR A 142 18.68 2.39 -5.52
C TYR A 142 19.17 1.14 -4.78
N ASN A 143 18.37 0.09 -4.83
CA ASN A 143 18.60 -1.21 -4.22
C ASN A 143 18.90 -2.19 -5.35
N ASP A 144 19.99 -1.95 -6.09
CA ASP A 144 20.66 -3.08 -6.74
C ASP A 144 20.95 -4.05 -5.59
N THR A 145 20.27 -5.19 -5.59
CA THR A 145 20.22 -6.23 -4.54
C THR A 145 21.59 -6.78 -4.08
N SER A 146 22.68 -6.19 -4.57
CA SER A 146 24.06 -6.33 -4.17
C SER A 146 24.58 -5.22 -3.23
N ASP A 147 23.78 -4.20 -2.88
CA ASP A 147 24.17 -3.17 -1.90
C ASP A 147 24.15 -3.77 -0.49
N ASN A 148 25.33 -4.18 -0.04
CA ASN A 148 25.57 -4.80 1.27
C ASN A 148 25.00 -3.96 2.43
N VAL A 149 24.78 -2.65 2.23
CA VAL A 149 24.26 -1.75 3.26
C VAL A 149 22.81 -2.08 3.63
N PHE A 150 21.90 -2.19 2.65
CA PHE A 150 20.49 -2.41 2.99
C PHE A 150 20.23 -3.83 3.47
N LEU A 151 20.92 -4.82 2.91
CA LEU A 151 20.83 -6.20 3.39
C LEU A 151 21.24 -6.33 4.86
N ASP A 152 22.27 -5.61 5.29
CA ASP A 152 22.63 -5.54 6.72
C ASP A 152 21.53 -4.87 7.55
N ILE A 153 20.98 -3.74 7.09
CA ILE A 153 19.86 -3.07 7.77
C ILE A 153 18.67 -4.03 7.92
N TYR A 154 18.24 -4.67 6.84
CA TYR A 154 17.16 -5.65 6.82
C TYR A 154 17.42 -6.80 7.80
N ALA A 155 18.61 -7.41 7.76
CA ALA A 155 18.97 -8.53 8.63
C ALA A 155 18.89 -8.17 10.12
N ASN A 156 19.21 -6.93 10.48
CA ASN A 156 19.21 -6.46 11.85
C ASN A 156 17.87 -5.88 12.32
N GLU A 157 17.07 -5.27 11.44
CA GLU A 157 15.88 -4.51 11.84
C GLU A 157 14.53 -5.19 11.55
N LYS A 158 14.47 -6.17 10.63
CA LYS A 158 13.17 -6.68 10.13
C LYS A 158 12.22 -7.19 11.22
N ASN A 159 12.76 -7.83 12.25
CA ASN A 159 11.95 -8.42 13.33
C ASN A 159 11.37 -7.37 14.31
N TYR A 160 11.79 -6.11 14.20
CA TYR A 160 11.27 -5.01 15.01
C TYR A 160 10.15 -4.24 14.34
N LEU A 161 9.88 -4.49 13.04
CA LEU A 161 8.83 -3.81 12.29
C LEU A 161 7.47 -3.93 12.99
N LYS A 162 6.77 -2.80 13.12
CA LYS A 162 5.43 -2.70 13.70
C LYS A 162 4.48 -2.15 12.64
N LEU A 163 3.42 -2.93 12.37
CA LEU A 163 2.37 -2.60 11.42
C LEU A 163 1.01 -2.59 12.13
N ASN A 164 0.00 -2.07 11.45
CA ASN A 164 -1.40 -2.22 11.85
C ASN A 164 -1.80 -3.71 11.86
N SER A 165 -2.77 -4.08 12.70
CA SER A 165 -3.08 -5.49 13.03
C SER A 165 -3.63 -6.33 11.87
N ASP A 166 -4.07 -5.70 10.80
CA ASP A 166 -4.62 -6.28 9.58
C ASP A 166 -3.55 -6.57 8.51
N LYS A 167 -2.30 -6.15 8.71
CA LYS A 167 -1.17 -6.47 7.83
C LYS A 167 -0.52 -7.80 8.25
N ASP A 168 -0.24 -8.67 7.27
CA ASP A 168 0.55 -9.88 7.50
C ASP A 168 2.05 -9.56 7.61
N ILE A 169 2.53 -9.39 8.83
CA ILE A 169 3.95 -9.11 9.11
C ILE A 169 4.88 -10.16 8.49
N ASN A 170 4.48 -11.44 8.43
CA ASN A 170 5.35 -12.51 7.93
C ASN A 170 5.57 -12.39 6.43
N TYR A 171 4.54 -11.95 5.70
CA TYR A 171 4.64 -11.66 4.28
C TYR A 171 5.67 -10.55 4.02
N TYR A 172 5.60 -9.44 4.75
CA TYR A 172 6.46 -8.28 4.50
C TYR A 172 7.90 -8.46 4.95
N ILE A 173 8.18 -9.30 5.96
CA ILE A 173 9.56 -9.53 6.42
C ILE A 173 10.24 -10.73 5.73
N LYS A 174 9.55 -11.43 4.81
CA LYS A 174 10.05 -12.68 4.18
C LYS A 174 11.33 -12.47 3.37
N ASN A 175 11.47 -11.33 2.71
CA ASN A 175 12.64 -10.94 1.94
C ASN A 175 12.90 -9.43 2.08
N SER A 176 14.08 -8.97 1.65
CA SER A 176 14.49 -7.57 1.80
C SER A 176 13.69 -6.60 0.95
N ASP A 177 13.25 -7.02 -0.24
CA ASP A 177 12.55 -6.14 -1.18
C ASP A 177 11.15 -5.76 -0.69
N GLU A 178 10.37 -6.75 -0.27
CA GLU A 178 9.04 -6.56 0.34
C GLU A 178 9.13 -5.81 1.68
N TYR A 179 10.22 -6.05 2.42
CA TYR A 179 10.49 -5.31 3.64
C TYR A 179 10.78 -3.84 3.34
N PHE A 180 11.55 -3.54 2.30
CA PHE A 180 11.80 -2.17 1.85
C PHE A 180 10.48 -1.50 1.47
N ALA A 181 9.71 -2.12 0.57
CA ALA A 181 8.45 -1.60 0.08
C ALA A 181 7.45 -1.32 1.21
N GLN A 182 7.30 -2.25 2.15
CA GLN A 182 6.42 -2.03 3.31
C GLN A 182 6.96 -0.95 4.26
N CYS A 183 8.27 -0.87 4.45
CA CYS A 183 8.85 0.20 5.26
C CYS A 183 8.73 1.56 4.57
N PHE A 184 8.75 1.63 3.24
CA PHE A 184 8.46 2.85 2.49
C PHE A 184 7.03 3.31 2.73
N GLU A 185 6.05 2.40 2.66
CA GLU A 185 4.67 2.71 3.05
C GLU A 185 4.57 3.22 4.49
N GLU A 186 5.21 2.55 5.44
CA GLU A 186 5.26 2.99 6.84
C GLU A 186 5.96 4.33 7.02
N PHE A 187 6.98 4.65 6.21
CA PHE A 187 7.66 5.95 6.24
C PHE A 187 6.72 7.08 5.84
N ILE A 188 5.82 6.85 4.87
CA ILE A 188 4.85 7.84 4.41
C ILE A 188 3.67 7.97 5.39
N ILE A 189 3.10 6.84 5.81
CA ILE A 189 1.83 6.81 6.56
C ILE A 189 2.05 6.91 8.07
N ASN A 190 3.11 6.30 8.59
CA ASN A 190 3.39 6.19 10.04
C ASN A 190 4.88 6.47 10.38
N PRO A 191 5.46 7.62 9.97
CA PRO A 191 6.89 7.88 10.06
C PRO A 191 7.46 7.75 11.48
N ASP A 192 6.72 8.20 12.50
CA ASP A 192 7.16 8.12 13.90
C ASP A 192 7.25 6.67 14.40
N ARG A 193 6.34 5.80 13.95
CA ARG A 193 6.38 4.37 14.27
C ARG A 193 7.59 3.71 13.64
N LEU A 194 7.87 4.00 12.38
CA LEU A 194 9.05 3.47 11.69
C LEU A 194 10.35 4.01 12.33
N LEU A 195 10.44 5.33 12.57
CA LEU A 195 11.61 5.96 13.19
C LEU A 195 11.95 5.34 14.55
N LYS A 196 10.91 5.04 15.35
CA LYS A 196 11.07 4.46 16.69
C LYS A 196 11.54 3.01 16.68
N ASN A 197 11.04 2.18 15.76
CA ASN A 197 11.27 0.74 15.78
C ASN A 197 12.35 0.27 14.79
N ASN A 198 12.58 1.02 13.70
CA ASN A 198 13.44 0.65 12.57
C ASN A 198 14.24 1.88 12.11
N PHE A 199 15.05 2.43 13.01
CA PHE A 199 15.73 3.71 12.82
C PHE A 199 16.69 3.74 11.62
N ARG A 200 17.46 2.66 11.38
CA ARG A 200 18.38 2.60 10.24
C ARG A 200 17.60 2.50 8.94
N THR A 201 16.51 1.73 8.91
CA THR A 201 15.59 1.61 7.78
C THR A 201 14.95 2.96 7.45
N TYR A 202 14.43 3.68 8.44
CA TYR A 202 13.89 5.03 8.28
C TYR A 202 14.92 5.97 7.63
N LYS A 203 16.15 5.98 8.13
CA LYS A 203 17.24 6.81 7.58
C LYS A 203 17.60 6.42 6.16
N TYR A 204 17.61 5.12 5.86
CA TYR A 204 17.94 4.61 4.54
C TYR A 204 16.88 5.02 3.51
N ILE A 205 15.60 4.84 3.82
CA ILE A 205 14.50 5.28 2.95
C ILE A 205 14.58 6.80 2.71
N ARG A 206 14.80 7.59 3.77
CA ARG A 206 14.99 9.04 3.61
C ARG A 206 16.18 9.39 2.72
N PHE A 207 17.27 8.63 2.82
CA PHE A 207 18.43 8.79 1.94
C PHE A 207 18.09 8.47 0.48
N CYS A 208 17.36 7.39 0.21
CA CYS A 208 16.88 7.06 -1.13
C CYS A 208 16.00 8.18 -1.69
N ILE A 209 14.97 8.61 -0.94
CA ILE A 209 14.08 9.71 -1.35
C ILE A 209 14.88 10.99 -1.66
N ASN A 210 15.94 11.31 -0.91
CA ASN A 210 16.72 12.52 -1.14
C ASN A 210 17.68 12.44 -2.34
N ARG A 211 17.90 11.25 -2.91
CA ARG A 211 18.74 11.03 -4.09
C ARG A 211 17.95 11.00 -5.39
N VAL A 212 16.63 10.96 -5.25
CA VAL A 212 15.66 11.20 -6.31
C VAL A 212 15.59 12.70 -6.54
#